data_AF-A0A3M9LV85-F1
#
_entry.id   AF-A0A3M9LV85-F1
#
_cell.length_a   1.000
_cell.length_b   1.000
_cell.length_c   1.000
_cell.angle_alpha   90.00
_cell.angle_beta   90.00
_cell.angle_gamma   90.00
#
_symmetry.space_group_name_H-M   'P 1'
#
loop_
_entity.id
_entity.type
_entity.pdbx_description
1 polymer ?
#
loop_
_entity_poly.entity_id
_entity_poly.type
_entity_poly.pdbx_seq_one_letter_code
_entity_poly.pdbx_strand_id
1 'polypeptide(L)'
;METVTLWRPTGPEELALVEASGWRAWPPRLPDQPIFYPVLNEDYATRIARDWNVKASGVGHVTRFQVEKTYLDRFEVQQATQTSTGQPAYQVRAYSAE
;
A
#
# COMPACT_ATOMS: atom_id res chain seq x y z
N MET A 1 13.79 18.49 -1.66
CA MET A 1 12.58 18.07 -0.91
C MET A 1 12.81 16.65 -0.44
N GLU A 2 12.64 16.36 0.85
CA GLU A 2 12.87 15.02 1.41
C GLU A 2 11.66 14.11 1.14
N THR A 3 11.89 12.89 0.68
CA THR A 3 10.82 11.92 0.36
C THR A 3 11.06 10.60 1.06
N VAL A 4 9.98 9.92 1.44
CA VAL A 4 10.00 8.55 1.94
C VAL A 4 9.52 7.63 0.82
N THR A 5 10.22 6.50 0.64
CA THR A 5 9.77 5.45 -0.28
C THR A 5 8.74 4.59 0.42
N LEU A 6 7.62 4.38 -0.26
CA LEU A 6 6.51 3.58 0.21
C LEU A 6 6.19 2.49 -0.81
N TRP A 7 5.64 1.38 -0.32
CA TRP A 7 5.21 0.26 -1.16
C TRP A 7 3.73 -0.01 -0.97
N ARG A 8 3.01 -0.29 -2.06
CA ARG A 8 1.61 -0.72 -2.01
C ARG A 8 1.43 -2.03 -2.79
N PRO A 9 1.05 -3.13 -2.13
CA PRO A 9 0.61 -4.32 -2.85
C PRO A 9 -0.75 -4.03 -3.50
N THR A 10 -0.89 -4.47 -4.74
CA THR A 10 -1.97 -4.05 -5.65
C THR A 10 -2.40 -5.25 -6.48
N GLY A 11 -3.71 -5.42 -6.69
CA GLY A 11 -4.25 -6.41 -7.63
C GLY A 11 -4.26 -5.88 -9.07
N PRO A 12 -4.47 -6.72 -10.09
CA PRO A 12 -4.42 -6.30 -11.49
C PRO A 12 -5.50 -5.24 -11.83
N GLU A 13 -6.70 -5.36 -11.27
CA GLU A 13 -7.80 -4.40 -11.51
C GLU A 13 -7.49 -3.01 -10.92
N GLU A 14 -6.97 -2.97 -9.70
CA GLU A 14 -6.57 -1.71 -9.05
C GLU A 14 -5.39 -1.07 -9.79
N LEU A 15 -4.42 -1.86 -10.24
CA LEU A 15 -3.28 -1.36 -11.01
C LEU A 15 -3.73 -0.75 -12.34
N ALA A 16 -4.69 -1.37 -13.03
CA ALA A 16 -5.27 -0.84 -14.26
C ALA A 16 -5.97 0.52 -14.04
N LEU A 17 -6.62 0.73 -12.89
CA LEU A 17 -7.22 2.03 -12.55
C LEU A 17 -6.16 3.11 -12.31
N VAL A 18 -5.04 2.75 -11.68
CA VAL A 18 -3.89 3.66 -11.53
C VAL A 18 -3.29 4.02 -12.88
N GLU A 19 -3.10 3.03 -13.76
CA GLU A 19 -2.61 3.26 -15.13
C GLU A 19 -3.56 4.17 -15.92
N ALA A 20 -4.87 3.93 -15.84
CA ALA A 20 -5.90 4.76 -16.50
C ALA A 20 -5.91 6.21 -15.98
N SER A 21 -5.48 6.45 -14.74
CA SER A 21 -5.29 7.81 -14.19
C SER A 21 -4.02 8.52 -14.72
N GLY A 22 -3.21 7.83 -15.53
CA GLY A 22 -1.89 8.29 -15.94
C GLY A 22 -0.85 8.19 -14.83
N TRP A 23 -1.01 7.23 -13.90
CA TRP A 23 -0.13 7.04 -12.73
C TRP A 23 -0.16 8.20 -11.72
N ARG A 24 -1.29 8.94 -11.67
CA ARG A 24 -1.42 10.17 -10.86
C ARG A 24 -2.32 10.02 -9.66
N ALA A 25 -3.18 9.00 -9.64
CA ALA A 25 -4.13 8.80 -8.58
C ALA A 25 -4.34 7.31 -8.27
N TRP A 26 -4.60 7.03 -7.01
CA TRP A 26 -5.15 5.75 -6.57
C TRP A 26 -6.67 5.82 -6.60
N PRO A 27 -7.38 4.74 -6.98
CA PRO A 27 -8.83 4.75 -6.97
C PRO A 27 -9.37 4.87 -5.52
N PRO A 28 -10.62 5.35 -5.35
CA PRO A 28 -11.29 5.32 -4.06
C PRO A 28 -11.29 3.90 -3.46
N ARG A 29 -11.29 3.82 -2.13
CA ARG A 29 -11.31 2.53 -1.43
C ARG A 29 -12.55 1.73 -1.82
N LEU A 30 -12.36 0.43 -2.04
CA LEU A 30 -13.49 -0.50 -2.12
C LEU A 30 -14.15 -0.62 -0.73
N PRO A 31 -15.50 -0.66 -0.65
CA PRO A 31 -16.22 -0.75 0.62
C PRO A 31 -15.78 -1.90 1.52
N ASP A 32 -15.37 -3.02 0.92
CA ASP A 32 -14.96 -4.24 1.61
C ASP A 32 -13.48 -4.26 2.04
N GLN A 33 -12.73 -3.18 1.80
CA GLN A 33 -11.34 -3.03 2.23
C GLN A 33 -11.27 -2.09 3.44
N PRO A 34 -11.44 -2.61 4.67
CA PRO A 34 -11.68 -1.78 5.86
C PRO A 34 -10.49 -0.86 6.18
N ILE A 35 -9.26 -1.26 5.87
CA ILE A 35 -8.06 -0.43 6.03
C ILE A 35 -6.99 -0.94 5.04
N PHE A 36 -6.58 -0.14 4.06
CA PHE A 36 -5.40 -0.49 3.24
C PHE A 36 -4.59 0.75 2.86
N TYR A 37 -3.33 0.76 3.28
CA TYR A 37 -2.39 1.87 3.12
C TYR A 37 -1.07 1.37 2.55
N PRO A 38 -0.25 2.27 1.96
CA PRO A 38 1.13 1.95 1.73
C PRO A 38 1.84 1.48 3.00
N VAL A 39 2.64 0.44 2.85
CA VAL A 39 3.50 -0.11 3.87
C VAL A 39 4.90 0.49 3.73
N LEU A 40 5.62 0.58 4.85
CA LEU A 40 6.99 1.10 4.89
C LEU A 40 8.05 0.04 4.49
N ASN A 41 7.63 -1.16 4.07
CA ASN A 41 8.54 -2.26 3.80
C ASN A 41 8.10 -3.06 2.55
N GLU A 42 9.02 -3.18 1.60
CA GLU A 42 8.86 -3.97 0.36
C GLU A 42 8.57 -5.44 0.62
N ASP A 43 9.26 -6.08 1.56
CA ASP A 43 9.09 -7.50 1.88
C ASP A 43 7.69 -7.76 2.41
N TYR A 44 7.18 -6.84 3.23
CA TYR A 44 5.83 -6.92 3.74
C TYR A 44 4.78 -6.71 2.64
N ALA A 45 4.99 -5.74 1.74
CA ALA A 45 4.14 -5.55 0.57
C ALA A 45 4.12 -6.83 -0.30
N THR A 46 5.29 -7.38 -0.58
CA THR A 46 5.46 -8.58 -1.40
C THR A 46 4.72 -9.78 -0.81
N ARG A 47 4.81 -9.97 0.51
CA ARG A 47 4.05 -11.00 1.21
C ARG A 47 2.55 -10.83 1.05
N ILE A 48 2.01 -9.62 1.21
CA ILE A 48 0.57 -9.38 1.01
C ILE A 48 0.18 -9.66 -0.44
N ALA A 49 0.97 -9.16 -1.41
CA ALA A 49 0.73 -9.40 -2.82
C ALA A 49 0.68 -10.91 -3.14
N ARG A 50 1.63 -11.68 -2.61
CA ARG A 50 1.70 -13.13 -2.80
C ARG A 50 0.60 -13.88 -2.05
N ASP A 51 0.39 -13.57 -0.78
CA ASP A 51 -0.45 -14.38 0.10
C ASP A 51 -1.93 -14.08 -0.10
N TRP A 52 -2.27 -12.87 -0.55
CA TRP A 52 -3.65 -12.37 -0.70
C TRP A 52 -3.98 -12.06 -2.17
N ASN A 53 -3.25 -11.15 -2.84
CA ASN A 53 -3.62 -10.73 -4.21
C ASN A 53 -3.50 -11.87 -5.25
N VAL A 54 -2.42 -12.66 -5.21
CA VAL A 54 -2.28 -13.82 -6.10
C VAL A 54 -3.40 -14.84 -5.86
N LYS A 55 -3.82 -15.07 -4.61
CA LYS A 55 -4.92 -16.00 -4.33
C LYS A 55 -6.26 -15.49 -4.85
N ALA A 56 -6.50 -14.18 -4.80
CA ALA A 56 -7.75 -13.57 -5.23
C ALA A 56 -7.84 -13.40 -6.75
N SER A 57 -6.73 -13.07 -7.40
CA SER A 57 -6.72 -12.57 -8.79
C SER A 57 -5.74 -13.30 -9.72
N GLY A 58 -5.04 -14.35 -9.24
CA GLY A 58 -4.01 -15.07 -9.99
C GLY A 58 -2.67 -14.34 -10.13
N VAL A 59 -2.64 -13.03 -9.86
CA VAL A 59 -1.45 -12.19 -9.89
C VAL A 59 -1.52 -11.12 -8.80
N GLY A 60 -0.37 -10.73 -8.26
CA GLY A 60 -0.22 -9.63 -7.33
C GLY A 60 0.98 -8.77 -7.72
N HIS A 61 0.84 -7.46 -7.55
CA HIS A 61 1.88 -6.49 -7.85
C HIS A 61 2.32 -5.76 -6.60
N VAL A 62 3.56 -5.28 -6.57
CA VAL A 62 4.03 -4.32 -5.59
C VAL A 62 4.41 -3.06 -6.34
N THR A 63 3.73 -1.95 -6.01
CA THR A 63 4.09 -0.64 -6.52
C THR A 63 5.01 0.06 -5.53
N ARG A 64 6.00 0.80 -6.06
CA ARG A 64 6.92 1.63 -5.28
C ARG A 64 6.73 3.08 -5.68
N PHE A 65 6.55 3.96 -4.72
CA PHE A 65 6.39 5.40 -4.96
C PHE A 65 7.01 6.23 -3.85
N GLN A 66 7.24 7.50 -4.15
CA GLN A 66 7.84 8.47 -3.22
C GLN A 66 6.76 9.45 -2.76
N VAL A 67 6.74 9.73 -1.47
CA VAL A 67 5.86 10.75 -0.89
C VAL A 67 6.71 11.75 -0.14
N GLU A 68 6.34 13.04 -0.21
CA GLU A 68 7.02 14.07 0.57
C GLU A 68 6.95 13.74 2.06
N LYS A 69 8.08 13.82 2.75
CA LYS A 69 8.13 13.53 4.18
C LYS A 69 7.24 14.49 4.98
N THR A 70 7.25 15.78 4.64
CA THR A 70 6.39 16.80 5.25
C THR A 70 4.90 16.49 5.12
N TYR A 71 4.48 15.87 4.00
CA TYR A 71 3.12 15.39 3.84
C TYR A 71 2.83 14.20 4.77
N LEU A 72 3.78 13.26 4.87
CA LEU A 72 3.67 12.04 5.68
C LEU A 72 3.71 12.31 7.19
N ASP A 73 4.45 13.31 7.65
CA ASP A 73 4.58 13.67 9.08
C ASP A 73 3.24 14.04 9.73
N ARG A 74 2.19 14.27 8.91
CA ARG A 74 0.81 14.52 9.35
C ARG A 74 0.05 13.25 9.72
N PHE A 75 0.60 12.08 9.44
CA PHE A 75 -0.04 10.79 9.65
C PHE A 75 0.76 9.93 10.63
N GLU A 76 0.04 9.19 11.46
CA GLU A 76 0.67 8.26 12.38
C GLU A 76 1.17 7.00 11.66
N VAL A 77 2.42 6.64 11.95
CA VAL A 77 2.98 5.34 11.61
C VAL A 77 2.50 4.34 12.66
N GLN A 78 1.84 3.28 12.18
CA GLN A 78 1.32 2.21 13.03
C GLN A 78 2.07 0.92 12.70
N GLN A 79 2.39 0.14 13.73
CA GLN A 79 2.89 -1.21 13.53
C GLN A 79 1.72 -2.09 13.05
N ALA A 80 1.85 -2.68 11.87
CA ALA A 80 0.88 -3.63 11.37
C ALA A 80 0.91 -4.88 12.27
N THR A 81 -0.24 -5.23 12.84
CA THR A 81 -0.43 -6.47 13.59
C THR A 81 -0.28 -7.65 12.64
N GLN A 82 0.90 -8.26 12.64
CA GLN A 82 1.17 -9.44 11.86
C GLN A 82 1.14 -10.66 12.77
N THR A 83 0.19 -11.56 12.56
CA THR A 83 0.23 -12.90 13.15
C THR A 83 1.24 -13.75 12.37
N SER A 84 2.20 -14.34 13.08
CA SER A 84 3.08 -15.47 12.70
C SER A 84 4.47 -15.30 12.05
N THR A 85 5.01 -14.13 11.75
CA THR A 85 6.39 -14.03 11.19
C THR A 85 7.14 -12.82 11.72
N GLY A 86 8.21 -13.06 12.47
CA GLY A 86 8.87 -12.13 13.40
C GLY A 86 9.61 -10.91 12.84
N GLN A 87 9.13 -10.28 11.77
CA GLN A 87 9.58 -8.94 11.37
C GLN A 87 8.47 -7.90 11.60
N PRO A 88 8.78 -6.76 12.24
CA PRO A 88 7.81 -5.68 12.40
C PRO A 88 7.47 -5.10 11.03
N ALA A 89 6.18 -5.05 10.73
CA ALA A 89 5.65 -4.37 9.57
C ALA A 89 5.07 -3.03 10.01
N TYR A 90 5.19 -2.00 9.17
CA TYR A 90 4.69 -0.66 9.47
C TYR A 90 3.84 -0.15 8.31
N GLN A 91 2.82 0.64 8.64
CA GLN A 91 1.89 1.26 7.71
C GLN A 91 1.58 2.69 8.14
N VAL A 92 1.30 3.56 7.18
CA VAL A 92 0.90 4.96 7.45
C VAL A 92 -0.63 5.06 7.37
N ARG A 93 -1.30 5.49 8.44
CA ARG A 93 -2.77 5.60 8.42
C ARG A 93 -3.24 6.92 7.79
N ALA A 94 -3.34 6.98 6.47
CA ALA A 94 -3.80 8.17 5.77
C ALA A 94 -5.32 8.16 5.52
N TYR A 95 -6.14 8.64 6.47
CA TYR A 95 -7.60 8.73 6.27
C TYR A 95 -7.91 9.32 4.89
N SER A 96 -8.39 8.47 3.98
CA SER A 96 -8.59 8.67 2.54
C SER A 96 -7.94 9.93 1.94
N ALA A 97 -6.94 9.72 1.08
CA ALA A 97 -6.58 10.73 0.09
C ALA A 97 -7.82 11.03 -0.77
N GLU A 98 -8.52 12.10 -0.43
CA GLU A 98 -9.26 12.93 -1.38
C GLU A 98 -8.26 13.78 -2.17
#